data_AF-S0B0C9-F1
#
_entry.id   AF-S0B0C9-F1
#
_cell.length_a   1.000
_cell.length_b   1.000
_cell.length_c   1.000
_cell.angle_alpha   90.00
_cell.angle_beta   90.00
_cell.angle_gamma   90.00
#
_symmetry.space_group_name_H-M   'P 1'
#
loop_
_entity.id
_entity.type
_entity.pdbx_description
1 polymer ?
#
loop_
_entity_poly.entity_id
_entity_poly.type
_entity_poly.pdbx_seq_one_letter_code
_entity_poly.pdbx_strand_id
1 'polypeptide(L)'
;MIGFLLIALASALDFQAWTAKYNKRFSAVEALRRRAIFTANSRYVSMFNKEHKFQLSNEGPFAAMTNAEYRAQLKLIRKDDKSVPVYLNRSAPESLDLRTSNKVTPIRDQAQCGSCYTFGSTASLEGRLLMIGGDYQTLDLSEEQLVQCSKEQGNNGCNGGLGKNAYEYIKANGIVQEKDYPYTAVDGSCTVDVSKKYATITGYNSVPRKNDAELKAALVDGVVDVSIDASSAKFQLYKTGVYTDTKCGTGYFDLNHEVAAVGYGTLDGAAYWIVRNSWGTSWGDKGYILMGAEGNTCGVITDPLYPTGVKFL
;
A
#
# COMPACT_ATOMS: atom_id res chain seq x y z
N MET A 1 11.73 30.78 -26.79
CA MET A 1 12.06 31.31 -25.43
C MET A 1 10.83 31.51 -24.54
N ILE A 2 9.68 31.96 -25.07
CA ILE A 2 8.47 32.25 -24.27
C ILE A 2 7.86 31.00 -23.58
N GLY A 3 7.81 29.86 -24.27
CA GLY A 3 7.27 28.61 -23.70
C GLY A 3 8.07 28.03 -22.52
N PHE A 4 9.41 28.18 -22.54
CA PHE A 4 10.27 27.75 -21.43
C PHE A 4 10.08 28.60 -20.17
N LEU A 5 9.83 29.91 -20.34
CA LEU A 5 9.60 30.84 -19.23
C LEU A 5 8.25 30.55 -18.55
N LEU A 6 7.18 30.32 -19.32
CA LEU A 6 5.85 30.01 -18.81
C LEU A 6 5.82 28.68 -18.02
N ILE A 7 6.52 27.64 -18.51
CA ILE A 7 6.63 26.36 -17.80
C ILE A 7 7.42 26.52 -16.49
N ALA A 8 8.48 27.33 -16.49
CA ALA A 8 9.28 27.59 -15.29
C ALA A 8 8.47 28.34 -14.20
N LEU A 9 7.69 29.35 -14.59
CA LEU A 9 6.82 30.12 -13.69
C LEU A 9 5.68 29.27 -13.10
N ALA A 10 5.00 28.46 -13.91
CA ALA A 10 3.97 27.54 -13.43
C ALA A 10 4.54 26.54 -12.40
N SER A 11 5.66 25.90 -12.74
CA SER A 11 6.30 24.92 -11.83
C SER A 11 6.80 25.54 -10.51
N ALA A 12 7.13 26.84 -10.50
CA ALA A 12 7.55 27.54 -9.29
C ALA A 12 6.38 27.79 -8.32
N LEU A 13 5.21 28.15 -8.84
CA LEU A 13 3.98 28.32 -8.07
C LEU A 13 3.48 26.96 -7.56
N ASP A 14 3.53 25.94 -8.42
CA ASP A 14 3.13 24.57 -8.08
C ASP A 14 3.99 23.99 -6.94
N PHE A 15 5.31 24.23 -6.96
CA PHE A 15 6.19 23.75 -5.89
C PHE A 15 5.88 24.41 -4.54
N GLN A 16 5.60 25.72 -4.51
CA GLN A 16 5.24 26.41 -3.27
C GLN A 16 3.91 25.88 -2.71
N ALA A 17 2.90 25.75 -3.56
CA ALA A 17 1.61 25.16 -3.19
C ALA A 17 1.79 23.72 -2.66
N TRP A 18 2.62 22.92 -3.33
CA TRP A 18 2.94 21.56 -2.90
C TRP A 18 3.63 21.54 -1.52
N THR A 19 4.61 22.42 -1.28
CA THR A 19 5.28 22.49 0.04
C THR A 19 4.30 22.89 1.15
N ALA A 20 3.37 23.80 0.88
CA ALA A 20 2.34 24.19 1.83
C ALA A 20 1.37 23.03 2.12
N LYS A 21 0.87 22.34 1.08
CA LYS A 21 -0.04 21.19 1.18
C LYS A 21 0.53 20.09 2.09
N TYR A 22 1.83 19.81 1.96
CA TYR A 22 2.50 18.73 2.70
C TYR A 22 3.27 19.22 3.94
N ASN A 23 3.09 20.48 4.35
CA ASN A 23 3.79 21.12 5.46
C ASN A 23 5.32 20.88 5.42
N LYS A 24 5.90 20.91 4.22
CA LYS A 24 7.34 20.68 4.02
C LYS A 24 8.13 21.94 4.32
N ARG A 25 9.17 21.80 5.14
CA ARG A 25 10.09 22.88 5.50
C ARG A 25 11.50 22.45 5.12
N PHE A 26 12.19 23.28 4.36
CA PHE A 26 13.55 23.01 3.86
C PHE A 26 14.45 24.21 4.15
N SER A 27 15.74 23.96 4.35
CA SER A 27 16.75 25.02 4.29
C SER A 27 16.79 25.62 2.89
N ALA A 28 17.35 26.82 2.72
CA ALA A 28 17.37 27.49 1.42
C ALA A 28 18.03 26.63 0.31
N VAL A 29 19.15 25.98 0.63
CA VAL A 29 19.87 25.09 -0.31
C VAL A 29 19.02 23.86 -0.64
N GLU A 30 18.41 23.24 0.36
CA GLU A 30 17.56 22.07 0.15
C GLU A 30 16.29 22.41 -0.63
N ALA A 31 15.71 23.59 -0.41
CA ALA A 31 14.56 24.06 -1.17
C ALA A 31 14.87 24.21 -2.66
N LEU A 32 16.08 24.68 -3.02
CA LEU A 32 16.52 24.74 -4.42
C LEU A 32 16.65 23.34 -5.03
N ARG A 33 17.24 22.39 -4.29
CA ARG A 33 17.35 20.98 -4.73
C ARG A 33 15.98 20.35 -4.93
N ARG A 34 15.09 20.47 -3.94
CA ARG A 34 13.72 19.91 -3.96
C ARG A 34 12.89 20.50 -5.09
N ARG A 35 13.03 21.81 -5.35
CA ARG A 35 12.39 22.47 -6.49
C ARG A 35 12.88 21.89 -7.82
N ALA A 36 14.19 21.72 -7.99
CA ALA A 36 14.75 21.14 -9.21
C ALA A 36 14.22 19.71 -9.47
N ILE A 37 14.14 18.88 -8.42
CA ILE A 37 13.57 17.53 -8.49
C ILE A 37 12.08 17.59 -8.86
N PHE A 38 11.31 18.45 -8.20
CA PHE A 38 9.88 18.64 -8.49
C PHE A 38 9.65 19.07 -9.94
N THR A 39 10.44 20.01 -10.46
CA THR A 39 10.38 20.44 -11.87
C THR A 39 10.75 19.30 -12.83
N ALA A 40 11.75 18.48 -12.49
CA ALA A 40 12.12 17.32 -13.29
C ALA A 40 10.99 16.28 -13.35
N ASN A 41 10.38 15.95 -12.20
CA ASN A 41 9.22 15.07 -12.13
C ASN A 41 8.01 15.66 -12.88
N SER A 42 7.79 16.98 -12.83
CA SER A 42 6.77 17.68 -13.64
C SER A 42 6.94 17.52 -15.13
N ARG A 43 8.17 17.61 -15.62
CA ARG A 43 8.45 17.36 -17.03
C ARG A 43 8.19 15.91 -17.40
N TYR A 44 8.62 14.97 -16.55
CA TYR A 44 8.36 13.55 -16.74
C TYR A 44 6.86 13.24 -16.81
N VAL A 45 6.06 13.73 -15.85
CA VAL A 45 4.60 13.61 -15.85
C VAL A 45 3.99 14.18 -17.12
N SER A 46 4.37 15.40 -17.51
CA SER A 46 3.83 16.04 -18.72
C SER A 46 4.15 15.28 -20.01
N MET A 47 5.35 14.69 -20.10
CA MET A 47 5.72 13.86 -21.25
C MET A 47 4.97 12.53 -21.24
N PHE A 48 4.89 11.87 -20.09
CA PHE A 48 4.21 10.59 -19.94
C PHE A 48 2.71 10.68 -20.29
N ASN A 49 2.02 11.68 -19.75
CA ASN A 49 0.57 11.83 -19.92
C ASN A 49 0.13 12.15 -21.36
N LYS A 50 1.06 12.46 -22.28
CA LYS A 50 0.76 12.67 -23.72
C LYS A 50 0.61 11.37 -24.49
N GLU A 51 1.26 10.30 -24.05
CA GLU A 51 1.45 9.07 -24.83
C GLU A 51 0.83 7.84 -24.15
N HIS A 52 0.44 7.95 -22.89
CA HIS A 52 -0.02 6.83 -22.07
C HIS A 52 -1.48 6.97 -21.63
N LYS A 53 -2.14 5.81 -21.45
CA LYS A 53 -3.55 5.73 -21.08
C LYS A 53 -3.79 6.08 -19.59
N PHE A 54 -2.95 5.57 -18.69
CA PHE A 54 -3.00 5.95 -17.29
C PHE A 54 -2.23 7.24 -17.04
N GLN A 55 -2.57 7.93 -15.96
CA GLN A 55 -2.08 9.29 -15.70
C GLN A 55 -1.15 9.30 -14.49
N LEU A 56 -0.11 10.13 -14.59
CA LEU A 56 0.76 10.51 -13.49
C LEU A 56 0.42 11.91 -12.99
N SER A 57 0.84 12.24 -11.78
CA SER A 57 0.69 13.58 -11.20
C SER A 57 1.78 13.89 -10.17
N ASN A 58 2.03 15.18 -9.97
CA ASN A 58 2.88 15.70 -8.89
C ASN A 58 2.08 16.15 -7.67
N GLU A 59 0.80 15.82 -7.62
CA GLU A 59 -0.03 16.16 -6.47
C GLU A 59 0.32 15.35 -5.24
N GLY A 60 0.96 14.18 -5.40
CA GLY A 60 1.27 13.22 -4.35
C GLY A 60 2.48 13.60 -3.47
N PRO A 61 2.70 12.88 -2.36
CA PRO A 61 3.70 13.22 -1.34
C PRO A 61 5.15 13.02 -1.78
N PHE A 62 5.39 12.35 -2.91
CA PHE A 62 6.73 12.02 -3.41
C PHE A 62 7.19 12.89 -4.58
N ALA A 63 6.43 13.93 -4.95
CA ALA A 63 6.69 14.72 -6.14
C ALA A 63 8.04 15.48 -6.11
N ALA A 64 8.56 15.80 -4.91
CA ALA A 64 9.88 16.42 -4.73
C ALA A 64 10.97 15.42 -4.28
N MET A 65 10.78 14.13 -4.51
CA MET A 65 11.78 13.08 -4.26
C MET A 65 12.34 12.55 -5.58
N THR A 66 13.65 12.29 -5.59
CA THR A 66 14.25 11.46 -6.63
C THR A 66 13.73 10.03 -6.49
N ASN A 67 13.75 9.26 -7.57
CA ASN A 67 13.34 7.86 -7.50
C ASN A 67 14.24 7.04 -6.54
N ALA A 68 15.51 7.40 -6.38
CA ALA A 68 16.40 6.76 -5.40
C ALA A 68 15.96 7.03 -3.95
N GLU A 69 15.61 8.27 -3.62
CA GLU A 69 15.08 8.63 -2.29
C GLU A 69 13.74 7.93 -2.02
N TYR A 70 12.85 7.90 -3.01
CA TYR A 70 11.58 7.20 -2.91
C TYR A 70 11.77 5.69 -2.71
N ARG A 71 12.62 5.03 -3.50
CA ARG A 71 12.92 3.60 -3.37
C ARG A 71 13.53 3.26 -2.02
N ALA A 72 14.24 4.19 -1.40
CA ALA A 72 14.78 3.99 -0.05
C ALA A 72 13.67 3.85 1.01
N GLN A 73 12.42 4.24 0.72
CA GLN A 73 11.27 4.06 1.62
C GLN A 73 10.55 2.71 1.44
N LEU A 74 10.83 1.99 0.35
CA LEU A 74 10.25 0.68 0.05
C LEU A 74 11.03 -0.38 0.83
N LYS A 75 10.43 -0.90 1.91
CA LYS A 75 11.10 -1.76 2.89
C LYS A 75 10.30 -3.05 3.14
N LEU A 76 10.55 -4.07 2.32
CA LEU A 76 10.20 -5.46 2.67
C LEU A 76 11.47 -6.28 2.90
N ILE A 77 11.46 -7.06 3.97
CA ILE A 77 12.58 -7.95 4.32
C ILE A 77 12.17 -9.37 3.95
N ARG A 78 12.48 -9.77 2.71
CA ARG A 78 12.11 -11.09 2.20
C ARG A 78 13.16 -12.14 2.53
N LYS A 79 12.68 -13.25 3.09
CA LYS A 79 13.41 -14.51 3.27
C LYS A 79 12.72 -15.60 2.47
N ASP A 80 13.39 -16.74 2.31
CA ASP A 80 12.79 -17.93 1.71
C ASP A 80 11.42 -18.21 2.33
N ASP A 81 10.44 -18.39 1.46
CA ASP A 81 9.08 -18.65 1.87
C ASP A 81 8.78 -20.15 1.77
N LYS A 82 8.48 -20.74 2.92
CA LYS A 82 8.11 -22.15 3.06
C LYS A 82 6.59 -22.32 3.22
N SER A 83 5.82 -21.26 2.99
CA SER A 83 4.37 -21.31 3.11
C SER A 83 3.79 -22.29 2.08
N VAL A 84 2.82 -23.10 2.51
CA VAL A 84 2.07 -23.98 1.63
C VAL A 84 0.76 -23.26 1.29
N PRO A 85 0.50 -22.95 0.00
CA PRO A 85 -0.70 -22.21 -0.36
C PRO A 85 -1.96 -23.07 -0.22
N VAL A 86 -3.08 -22.40 0.07
CA VAL A 86 -4.40 -23.03 0.19
C VAL A 86 -5.25 -22.70 -1.02
N TYR A 87 -5.74 -23.73 -1.70
CA TYR A 87 -6.68 -23.60 -2.83
C TYR A 87 -8.12 -23.57 -2.30
N LEU A 88 -8.83 -22.48 -2.58
CA LEU A 88 -10.24 -22.30 -2.24
C LEU A 88 -11.16 -22.94 -3.28
N ASN A 89 -10.75 -23.05 -4.55
CA ASN A 89 -11.49 -23.74 -5.62
C ASN A 89 -12.99 -23.40 -5.68
N ARG A 90 -13.34 -22.12 -5.58
CA ARG A 90 -14.73 -21.64 -5.62
C ARG A 90 -14.93 -20.55 -6.65
N SER A 91 -16.18 -20.39 -7.09
CA SER A 91 -16.54 -19.30 -8.00
C SER A 91 -16.43 -17.94 -7.30
N ALA A 92 -16.11 -16.93 -8.11
CA ALA A 92 -16.09 -15.53 -7.71
C ALA A 92 -16.87 -14.71 -8.76
N PRO A 93 -17.46 -13.56 -8.39
CA PRO A 93 -18.18 -12.72 -9.33
C PRO A 93 -17.24 -12.17 -10.43
N GLU A 94 -17.80 -11.72 -11.55
CA GLU A 94 -17.01 -11.16 -12.66
C GLU A 94 -16.23 -9.89 -12.26
N SER A 95 -16.83 -9.08 -11.40
CA SER A 95 -16.20 -7.94 -10.74
C SER A 95 -16.57 -7.90 -9.26
N LEU A 96 -15.70 -7.30 -8.45
CA LEU A 96 -15.90 -7.13 -7.02
C LEU A 96 -15.23 -5.84 -6.59
N ASP A 97 -15.93 -5.03 -5.79
CA ASP A 97 -15.35 -3.87 -5.13
C ASP A 97 -15.87 -3.79 -3.69
N LEU A 98 -15.04 -4.21 -2.73
CA LEU A 98 -15.36 -4.24 -1.31
C LEU A 98 -15.63 -2.83 -0.74
N ARG A 99 -15.18 -1.77 -1.41
CA ARG A 99 -15.43 -0.38 -0.98
C ARG A 99 -16.92 -0.04 -1.09
N THR A 100 -17.62 -0.58 -2.08
CA THR A 100 -19.04 -0.30 -2.33
C THR A 100 -19.97 -0.86 -1.26
N SER A 101 -19.47 -1.77 -0.41
CA SER A 101 -20.22 -2.44 0.66
C SER A 101 -19.65 -2.15 2.05
N ASN A 102 -18.86 -1.07 2.19
CA ASN A 102 -18.22 -0.66 3.45
C ASN A 102 -17.38 -1.80 4.07
N LYS A 103 -16.65 -2.56 3.24
CA LYS A 103 -15.76 -3.65 3.68
C LYS A 103 -14.28 -3.28 3.59
N VAL A 104 -13.97 -1.97 3.51
CA VAL A 104 -12.60 -1.45 3.43
C VAL A 104 -12.49 -0.15 4.24
N THR A 105 -11.81 -0.16 5.38
CA THR A 105 -11.58 1.03 6.22
C THR A 105 -10.91 2.19 5.45
N PRO A 106 -10.99 3.45 5.93
CA PRO A 106 -10.44 4.58 5.18
C PRO A 106 -8.92 4.49 4.99
N ILE A 107 -8.40 5.16 3.95
CA ILE A 107 -6.95 5.19 3.67
C ILE A 107 -6.16 5.80 4.83
N ARG A 108 -4.99 5.22 5.10
CA ARG A 108 -4.02 5.67 6.10
C ARG A 108 -2.73 6.16 5.43
N ASP A 109 -1.80 6.71 6.21
CA ASP A 109 -0.52 7.22 5.74
C ASP A 109 0.63 6.71 6.63
N GLN A 110 1.49 5.85 6.08
CA GLN A 110 2.66 5.31 6.76
C GLN A 110 3.77 6.36 6.99
N ALA A 111 3.65 7.54 6.38
CA ALA A 111 4.60 8.64 6.46
C ALA A 111 6.03 8.21 6.02
N GLN A 112 7.05 8.51 6.82
CA GLN A 112 8.46 8.28 6.49
C GLN A 112 9.02 6.97 7.08
N CYS A 113 8.13 6.03 7.42
CA CYS A 113 8.48 4.74 8.00
C CYS A 113 8.26 3.63 6.95
N GLY A 114 9.19 2.67 6.85
CA GLY A 114 9.07 1.50 5.99
C GLY A 114 8.15 0.43 6.56
N SER A 115 6.95 0.82 6.98
CA SER A 115 5.98 0.00 7.72
C SER A 115 4.80 -0.47 6.87
N CYS A 116 4.89 -0.43 5.54
CA CYS A 116 3.80 -0.84 4.65
C CYS A 116 3.23 -2.23 4.97
N TYR A 117 4.07 -3.16 5.44
CA TYR A 117 3.63 -4.49 5.88
C TYR A 117 2.62 -4.46 7.06
N THR A 118 2.69 -3.44 7.92
CA THR A 118 1.70 -3.27 8.99
C THR A 118 0.38 -2.81 8.42
N PHE A 119 0.38 -1.87 7.47
CA PHE A 119 -0.83 -1.35 6.82
C PHE A 119 -1.49 -2.36 5.88
N GLY A 120 -0.72 -3.18 5.17
CA GLY A 120 -1.25 -4.26 4.34
C GLY A 120 -1.95 -5.32 5.21
N SER A 121 -1.28 -5.77 6.26
CA SER A 121 -1.81 -6.76 7.19
C SER A 121 -3.00 -6.27 8.02
N THR A 122 -2.98 -5.04 8.56
CA THR A 122 -4.13 -4.45 9.25
C THR A 122 -5.29 -4.25 8.29
N ALA A 123 -5.08 -3.74 7.07
CA ALA A 123 -6.14 -3.57 6.10
C ALA A 123 -6.84 -4.89 5.72
N SER A 124 -6.08 -5.99 5.60
CA SER A 124 -6.66 -7.33 5.35
C SER A 124 -7.45 -7.85 6.55
N LEU A 125 -6.90 -7.71 7.76
CA LEU A 125 -7.60 -8.09 8.99
C LEU A 125 -8.87 -7.27 9.21
N GLU A 126 -8.80 -5.95 9.07
CA GLU A 126 -9.93 -5.04 9.19
C GLU A 126 -11.01 -5.37 8.16
N GLY A 127 -10.64 -5.53 6.88
CA GLY A 127 -11.58 -5.90 5.84
C GLY A 127 -12.34 -7.19 6.17
N ARG A 128 -11.67 -8.17 6.77
CA ARG A 128 -12.28 -9.44 7.19
C ARG A 128 -13.11 -9.32 8.47
N LEU A 129 -12.72 -8.47 9.42
CA LEU A 129 -13.55 -8.10 10.58
C LEU A 129 -14.86 -7.43 10.12
N LEU A 130 -14.80 -6.56 9.10
CA LEU A 130 -15.99 -5.95 8.50
C LEU A 130 -16.90 -6.99 7.85
N MET A 131 -16.35 -8.08 7.30
CA MET A 131 -17.15 -9.18 6.74
C MET A 131 -17.98 -9.92 7.79
N ILE A 132 -17.52 -9.95 9.05
CA ILE A 132 -18.19 -10.65 10.16
C ILE A 132 -18.93 -9.72 11.13
N GLY A 133 -19.24 -8.49 10.70
CA GLY A 133 -20.09 -7.56 11.46
C GLY A 133 -19.35 -6.44 12.20
N GLY A 134 -18.06 -6.22 11.88
CA GLY A 134 -17.35 -5.03 12.35
C GLY A 134 -18.00 -3.72 11.89
N ASP A 135 -17.90 -2.69 12.73
CA ASP A 135 -18.36 -1.35 12.38
C ASP A 135 -17.29 -0.61 11.56
N TYR A 136 -17.62 -0.32 10.31
CA TYR A 136 -16.81 0.46 9.38
C TYR A 136 -16.35 1.81 9.94
N GLN A 137 -17.17 2.46 10.77
CA GLN A 137 -16.91 3.82 11.25
C GLN A 137 -15.88 3.84 12.37
N THR A 138 -15.76 2.75 13.13
CA THR A 138 -14.93 2.71 14.35
C THR A 138 -13.79 1.71 14.27
N LEU A 139 -13.79 0.82 13.28
CA LEU A 139 -12.72 -0.17 13.11
C LEU A 139 -11.45 0.50 12.60
N ASP A 140 -10.45 0.54 13.48
CA ASP A 140 -9.13 1.13 13.22
C ASP A 140 -8.10 0.41 14.10
N LEU A 141 -7.32 -0.51 13.52
CA LEU A 141 -6.34 -1.32 14.24
C LEU A 141 -4.99 -0.62 14.29
N SER A 142 -4.24 -0.82 15.37
CA SER A 142 -2.94 -0.16 15.57
C SER A 142 -1.84 -0.78 14.70
N GLU A 143 -1.41 -0.06 13.65
CA GLU A 143 -0.18 -0.41 12.95
C GLU A 143 1.06 -0.27 13.84
N GLU A 144 1.06 0.71 14.75
CA GLU A 144 2.19 1.00 15.64
C GLU A 144 2.51 -0.19 16.56
N GLN A 145 1.48 -0.92 17.00
CA GLN A 145 1.68 -2.14 17.77
C GLN A 145 2.53 -3.14 16.97
N LEU A 146 2.26 -3.31 15.67
CA LEU A 146 3.03 -4.19 14.81
C LEU A 146 4.45 -3.65 14.57
N VAL A 147 4.60 -2.34 14.34
CA VAL A 147 5.92 -1.69 14.18
C VAL A 147 6.81 -1.97 15.40
N GLN A 148 6.29 -1.80 16.61
CA GLN A 148 7.11 -1.80 17.82
C GLN A 148 7.19 -3.16 18.52
N CYS A 149 6.23 -4.06 18.32
CA CYS A 149 6.11 -5.30 19.09
C CYS A 149 6.37 -6.59 18.30
N SER A 150 6.39 -6.58 16.97
CA SER A 150 6.52 -7.81 16.16
C SER A 150 7.96 -8.24 15.82
N LYS A 151 8.95 -7.69 16.54
CA LYS A 151 10.38 -7.97 16.30
C LYS A 151 10.76 -9.42 16.53
N GLU A 152 10.15 -10.07 17.54
CA GLU A 152 10.39 -11.48 17.84
C GLU A 152 9.89 -12.42 16.73
N GLN A 153 8.90 -11.99 15.94
CA GLN A 153 8.40 -12.71 14.77
C GLN A 153 9.23 -12.41 13.51
N GLY A 154 10.25 -11.56 13.60
CA GLY A 154 11.21 -11.29 12.53
C GLY A 154 10.94 -10.02 11.72
N ASN A 155 10.02 -9.15 12.14
CA ASN A 155 9.89 -7.80 11.59
C ASN A 155 10.93 -6.85 12.20
N ASN A 156 11.15 -5.70 11.56
CA ASN A 156 12.18 -4.75 11.96
C ASN A 156 11.66 -3.30 12.00
N GLY A 157 10.44 -3.11 12.49
CA GLY A 157 9.82 -1.79 12.64
C GLY A 157 9.81 -1.00 11.34
N CYS A 158 10.34 0.22 11.34
CA CYS A 158 10.42 1.08 10.16
C CYS A 158 11.45 0.64 9.11
N ASN A 159 12.28 -0.36 9.41
CA ASN A 159 13.25 -0.92 8.48
C ASN A 159 12.68 -2.09 7.65
N GLY A 160 11.38 -2.37 7.80
CA GLY A 160 10.65 -3.34 7.00
C GLY A 160 10.24 -4.59 7.76
N GLY A 161 9.36 -5.35 7.13
CA GLY A 161 8.75 -6.55 7.69
C GLY A 161 7.98 -7.32 6.61
N LEU A 162 7.15 -8.26 7.04
CA LEU A 162 6.23 -9.03 6.19
C LEU A 162 4.89 -9.22 6.93
N GLY A 163 3.79 -9.18 6.19
CA GLY A 163 2.45 -9.40 6.73
C GLY A 163 2.30 -10.73 7.48
N LYS A 164 2.96 -11.80 7.02
CA LYS A 164 2.93 -13.11 7.70
C LYS A 164 3.47 -13.05 9.14
N ASN A 165 4.52 -12.27 9.38
CA ASN A 165 5.10 -12.11 10.71
C ASN A 165 4.19 -11.25 11.60
N ALA A 166 3.51 -10.26 11.00
CA ALA A 166 2.47 -9.50 11.69
C ALA A 166 1.32 -10.42 12.11
N TYR A 167 0.85 -11.32 11.24
CA TYR A 167 -0.18 -12.30 11.58
C TYR A 167 0.28 -13.28 12.68
N GLU A 168 1.51 -13.77 12.66
CA GLU A 168 2.04 -14.58 13.78
C GLU A 168 2.01 -13.83 15.10
N TYR A 169 2.37 -12.54 15.10
CA TYR A 169 2.29 -11.70 16.29
C TYR A 169 0.83 -11.54 16.77
N ILE A 170 -0.09 -11.20 15.86
CA ILE A 170 -1.52 -11.01 16.18
C ILE A 170 -2.14 -12.30 16.70
N LYS A 171 -1.80 -13.45 16.12
CA LYS A 171 -2.28 -14.76 16.59
C LYS A 171 -1.88 -15.03 18.05
N ALA A 172 -0.67 -14.63 18.44
CA ALA A 172 -0.15 -14.86 19.78
C ALA A 172 -0.66 -13.83 20.82
N ASN A 173 -0.82 -12.56 20.42
CA ASN A 173 -1.02 -11.45 21.35
C ASN A 173 -2.37 -10.72 21.19
N GLY A 174 -3.06 -10.90 20.07
CA GLY A 174 -4.13 -10.01 19.63
C GLY A 174 -3.60 -8.65 19.16
N ILE A 175 -4.52 -7.79 18.75
CA ILE A 175 -4.23 -6.43 18.28
C ILE A 175 -5.21 -5.43 18.92
N VAL A 176 -4.70 -4.27 19.32
CA VAL A 176 -5.49 -3.17 19.88
C VAL A 176 -5.94 -2.21 18.78
N GLN A 177 -6.83 -1.29 19.11
CA GLN A 177 -7.22 -0.22 18.19
C GLN A 177 -6.19 0.91 18.18
N GLU A 178 -6.15 1.65 17.07
CA GLU A 178 -5.31 2.84 16.87
C GLU A 178 -5.47 3.87 18.01
N LYS A 179 -6.70 4.07 18.51
CA LYS A 179 -6.96 4.97 19.64
C LYS A 179 -6.25 4.58 20.95
N ASP A 180 -5.89 3.31 21.11
CA ASP A 180 -5.24 2.77 22.30
C ASP A 180 -3.71 2.68 22.14
N TYR A 181 -3.21 2.68 20.91
CA TYR A 181 -1.78 2.70 20.60
C TYR A 181 -1.50 3.41 19.26
N PRO A 182 -1.48 4.76 19.24
CA PRO A 182 -1.48 5.54 18.00
C PRO A 182 -0.18 5.45 17.18
N TYR A 183 -0.31 5.58 15.87
CA TYR A 183 0.78 5.60 14.91
C TYR A 183 1.69 6.80 15.05
N THR A 184 2.99 6.54 15.19
CA THR A 184 4.03 7.56 15.38
C THR A 184 5.05 7.59 14.25
N ALA A 185 5.00 6.59 13.35
CA ALA A 185 5.91 6.45 12.21
C ALA A 185 7.41 6.43 12.59
N VAL A 186 7.73 5.97 13.80
CA VAL A 186 9.10 5.80 14.29
C VAL A 186 9.27 4.47 15.00
N ASP A 187 10.50 3.98 15.01
CA ASP A 187 10.84 2.82 15.85
C ASP A 187 10.74 3.18 17.34
N GLY A 188 10.33 2.21 18.14
CA GLY A 188 10.18 2.38 19.58
C GLY A 188 10.27 1.08 20.36
N SER A 189 10.06 1.19 21.67
CA SER A 189 9.89 0.05 22.57
C SER A 189 8.44 -0.38 22.57
N CYS A 190 8.18 -1.69 22.58
CA CYS A 190 6.83 -2.21 22.72
C CYS A 190 6.26 -1.86 24.11
N THR A 191 5.33 -0.91 24.16
CA THR A 191 4.68 -0.44 25.40
C THR A 191 3.15 -0.60 25.35
N VAL A 192 2.66 -1.42 24.42
CA VAL A 192 1.23 -1.64 24.23
C VAL A 192 0.58 -2.28 25.46
N ASP A 193 -0.57 -1.76 25.85
CA ASP A 193 -1.42 -2.38 26.87
C ASP A 193 -2.24 -3.51 26.23
N VAL A 194 -1.69 -4.73 26.26
CA VAL A 194 -2.34 -5.93 25.70
C VAL A 194 -3.66 -6.30 26.37
N SER A 195 -3.99 -5.72 27.54
CA SER A 195 -5.32 -5.92 28.15
C SER A 195 -6.45 -5.29 27.31
N LYS A 196 -6.12 -4.35 26.42
CA LYS A 196 -7.04 -3.67 25.51
C LYS A 196 -7.15 -4.32 24.12
N LYS A 197 -6.64 -5.54 23.97
CA LYS A 197 -6.74 -6.30 22.72
C LYS A 197 -8.20 -6.33 22.24
N TYR A 198 -8.40 -5.97 20.98
CA TYR A 198 -9.70 -5.76 20.37
C TYR A 198 -10.06 -6.86 19.37
N ALA A 199 -9.05 -7.40 18.67
CA ALA A 199 -9.23 -8.48 17.72
C ALA A 199 -8.06 -9.47 17.74
N THR A 200 -8.28 -10.65 17.17
CA THR A 200 -7.25 -11.66 16.97
C THR A 200 -7.60 -12.56 15.78
N ILE A 201 -6.67 -13.45 15.44
CA ILE A 201 -6.81 -14.47 14.39
C ILE A 201 -6.43 -15.84 14.97
N THR A 202 -6.79 -16.93 14.28
CA THR A 202 -6.29 -18.27 14.62
C THR A 202 -5.14 -18.72 13.72
N GLY A 203 -4.99 -18.08 12.56
CA GLY A 203 -3.91 -18.33 11.60
C GLY A 203 -3.98 -17.38 10.41
N TYR A 204 -3.28 -17.73 9.35
CA TYR A 204 -3.35 -17.09 8.04
C TYR A 204 -3.08 -18.14 6.95
N ASN A 205 -3.51 -17.84 5.73
CA ASN A 205 -3.28 -18.68 4.56
C ASN A 205 -2.58 -17.88 3.47
N SER A 206 -1.66 -18.52 2.76
CA SER A 206 -1.13 -18.02 1.49
C SER A 206 -2.04 -18.44 0.34
N VAL A 207 -2.27 -17.55 -0.62
CA VAL A 207 -2.96 -17.85 -1.87
C VAL A 207 -1.94 -18.44 -2.87
N PRO A 208 -2.33 -19.42 -3.70
CA PRO A 208 -1.48 -19.92 -4.78
C PRO A 208 -0.92 -18.78 -5.64
N ARG A 209 0.41 -18.73 -5.77
CA ARG A 209 1.10 -17.67 -6.50
C ARG A 209 0.68 -17.68 -7.96
N LYS A 210 0.54 -16.49 -8.55
CA LYS A 210 0.24 -16.28 -9.97
C LYS A 210 -1.06 -16.97 -10.40
N ASN A 211 -2.05 -17.01 -9.51
CA ASN A 211 -3.36 -17.60 -9.74
C ASN A 211 -4.47 -16.58 -9.49
N ASP A 212 -4.93 -15.94 -10.57
CA ASP A 212 -6.00 -14.95 -10.54
C ASP A 212 -7.29 -15.50 -9.92
N ALA A 213 -7.67 -16.73 -10.25
CA ALA A 213 -8.92 -17.33 -9.78
C ALA A 213 -8.90 -17.49 -8.25
N GLU A 214 -7.76 -17.87 -7.68
CA GLU A 214 -7.61 -18.06 -6.24
C GLU A 214 -7.55 -16.73 -5.47
N LEU A 215 -6.95 -15.67 -6.04
CA LEU A 215 -7.04 -14.35 -5.44
C LEU A 215 -8.48 -13.81 -5.47
N LYS A 216 -9.18 -13.96 -6.61
CA LYS A 216 -10.61 -13.58 -6.71
C LYS A 216 -11.46 -14.36 -5.71
N ALA A 217 -11.21 -15.66 -5.57
CA ALA A 217 -11.87 -16.49 -4.57
C ALA A 217 -11.60 -16.00 -3.15
N ALA A 218 -10.36 -15.62 -2.80
CA ALA A 218 -10.04 -15.12 -1.48
C ALA A 218 -10.70 -13.76 -1.17
N LEU A 219 -10.82 -12.88 -2.18
CA LEU A 219 -11.44 -11.56 -2.05
C LEU A 219 -12.95 -11.61 -1.74
N VAL A 220 -13.63 -12.72 -2.08
CA VAL A 220 -15.03 -12.94 -1.70
C VAL A 220 -15.20 -13.02 -0.17
N ASP A 221 -14.17 -13.43 0.57
CA ASP A 221 -14.19 -13.45 2.05
C ASP A 221 -13.65 -12.16 2.70
N GLY A 222 -13.31 -11.15 1.90
CA GLY A 222 -12.78 -9.87 2.36
C GLY A 222 -11.39 -9.55 1.82
N VAL A 223 -10.84 -8.44 2.30
CA VAL A 223 -9.57 -7.87 1.83
C VAL A 223 -8.41 -8.88 1.93
N VAL A 224 -7.55 -8.88 0.92
CA VAL A 224 -6.36 -9.75 0.85
C VAL A 224 -5.11 -8.87 0.85
N ASP A 225 -4.16 -9.20 1.70
CA ASP A 225 -2.84 -8.59 1.75
C ASP A 225 -2.00 -9.10 0.57
N VAL A 226 -1.37 -8.19 -0.17
CA VAL A 226 -0.57 -8.50 -1.36
C VAL A 226 0.70 -7.66 -1.39
N SER A 227 1.73 -8.17 -2.05
CA SER A 227 2.96 -7.42 -2.28
C SER A 227 3.21 -7.13 -3.75
N ILE A 228 3.92 -6.03 -4.01
CA ILE A 228 4.26 -5.56 -5.35
C ILE A 228 5.70 -5.05 -5.44
N ASP A 229 6.25 -5.00 -6.64
CA ASP A 229 7.39 -4.13 -6.94
C ASP A 229 6.90 -2.71 -7.27
N ALA A 230 7.08 -1.80 -6.32
CA ALA A 230 6.73 -0.40 -6.44
C ALA A 230 7.90 0.50 -6.87
N SER A 231 9.04 -0.06 -7.31
CA SER A 231 10.29 0.70 -7.54
C SER A 231 10.20 1.77 -8.65
N SER A 232 9.25 1.62 -9.58
CA SER A 232 9.16 2.48 -10.76
C SER A 232 8.79 3.92 -10.44
N ALA A 233 9.41 4.88 -11.14
CA ALA A 233 9.01 6.29 -11.09
C ALA A 233 7.55 6.49 -11.57
N LYS A 234 7.02 5.58 -12.40
CA LYS A 234 5.60 5.59 -12.78
C LYS A 234 4.71 5.28 -11.58
N PHE A 235 5.11 4.35 -10.72
CA PHE A 235 4.35 4.01 -9.51
C PHE A 235 4.43 5.15 -8.50
N GLN A 236 5.63 5.68 -8.27
CA GLN A 236 5.88 6.83 -7.39
C GLN A 236 4.92 8.01 -7.67
N LEU A 237 4.66 8.28 -8.96
CA LEU A 237 3.89 9.45 -9.43
C LEU A 237 2.50 9.07 -9.96
N TYR A 238 2.01 7.85 -9.70
CA TYR A 238 0.72 7.39 -10.19
C TYR A 238 -0.44 8.29 -9.71
N LYS A 239 -1.42 8.53 -10.60
CA LYS A 239 -2.65 9.28 -10.29
C LYS A 239 -3.93 8.49 -10.54
N THR A 240 -4.13 7.94 -11.74
CA THR A 240 -5.38 7.23 -12.09
C THR A 240 -5.21 6.39 -13.35
N GLY A 241 -6.20 5.54 -13.65
CA GLY A 241 -6.22 4.60 -14.77
C GLY A 241 -5.57 3.25 -14.45
N VAL A 242 -5.68 2.29 -15.36
CA VAL A 242 -5.07 0.96 -15.19
C VAL A 242 -3.56 1.05 -15.35
N TYR A 243 -2.85 0.89 -14.25
CA TYR A 243 -1.39 0.93 -14.18
C TYR A 243 -0.79 -0.30 -14.84
N THR A 244 0.16 -0.07 -15.74
CA THR A 244 0.98 -1.11 -16.36
C THR A 244 2.44 -0.66 -16.39
N ASP A 245 3.35 -1.57 -16.07
CA ASP A 245 4.77 -1.34 -16.23
C ASP A 245 5.50 -2.65 -16.53
N THR A 246 6.23 -2.70 -17.64
CA THR A 246 7.03 -3.88 -18.02
C THR A 246 8.38 -3.92 -17.32
N LYS A 247 8.74 -2.87 -16.57
CA LYS A 247 10.03 -2.75 -15.88
C LYS A 247 10.00 -3.23 -14.43
N CYS A 248 8.84 -3.37 -13.83
CA CYS A 248 8.73 -3.89 -12.47
C CYS A 248 8.86 -5.42 -12.48
N GLY A 249 9.46 -5.97 -11.43
CA GLY A 249 9.62 -7.40 -11.27
C GLY A 249 8.32 -8.10 -10.90
N THR A 250 8.27 -9.41 -11.18
CA THR A 250 7.12 -10.28 -10.85
C THR A 250 7.54 -11.47 -9.98
N GLY A 251 8.84 -11.60 -9.69
CA GLY A 251 9.38 -12.61 -8.81
C GLY A 251 9.17 -12.25 -7.34
N TYR A 252 9.17 -13.27 -6.47
CA TYR A 252 8.96 -13.08 -5.03
C TYR A 252 10.00 -12.13 -4.43
N PHE A 253 11.26 -12.21 -4.85
CA PHE A 253 12.34 -11.35 -4.33
C PHE A 253 12.38 -9.94 -4.96
N ASP A 254 11.56 -9.67 -5.98
CA ASP A 254 11.47 -8.34 -6.57
C ASP A 254 10.54 -7.41 -5.77
N LEU A 255 9.58 -8.00 -5.03
CA LEU A 255 8.54 -7.25 -4.33
C LEU A 255 9.11 -6.52 -3.12
N ASN A 256 8.80 -5.24 -3.00
CA ASN A 256 9.40 -4.31 -2.04
C ASN A 256 8.39 -3.41 -1.32
N HIS A 257 7.10 -3.58 -1.61
CA HIS A 257 6.02 -2.83 -0.98
C HIS A 257 4.81 -3.73 -0.76
N GLU A 258 4.22 -3.68 0.44
CA GLU A 258 3.04 -4.45 0.82
C GLU A 258 1.83 -3.52 0.88
N VAL A 259 0.72 -3.98 0.29
CA VAL A 259 -0.51 -3.22 0.00
C VAL A 259 -1.69 -4.19 0.13
N ALA A 260 -2.93 -3.72 -0.05
CA ALA A 260 -4.10 -4.59 0.09
C ALA A 260 -4.96 -4.62 -1.18
N ALA A 261 -5.21 -5.81 -1.71
CA ALA A 261 -6.20 -6.02 -2.77
C ALA A 261 -7.60 -5.97 -2.15
N VAL A 262 -8.48 -5.14 -2.73
CA VAL A 262 -9.86 -4.91 -2.23
C VAL A 262 -10.93 -5.19 -3.28
N GLY A 263 -10.53 -5.67 -4.45
CA GLY A 263 -11.44 -5.90 -5.55
C GLY A 263 -10.74 -6.06 -6.89
N TYR A 264 -11.53 -6.19 -7.94
CA TYR A 264 -11.09 -6.34 -9.32
C TYR A 264 -12.25 -6.04 -10.28
N GLY A 265 -11.91 -5.76 -11.53
CA GLY A 265 -12.88 -5.51 -12.59
C GLY A 265 -12.23 -5.34 -13.95
N THR A 266 -12.97 -4.76 -14.88
CA THR A 266 -12.52 -4.46 -16.24
C THR A 266 -12.81 -3.00 -16.55
N LEU A 267 -11.84 -2.30 -17.14
CA LEU A 267 -12.00 -0.92 -17.63
C LEU A 267 -11.48 -0.87 -19.06
N ASP A 268 -12.33 -0.46 -20.01
CA ASP A 268 -11.99 -0.36 -21.44
C ASP A 268 -11.33 -1.63 -22.02
N GLY A 269 -11.83 -2.80 -21.60
CA GLY A 269 -11.32 -4.11 -22.01
C GLY A 269 -10.07 -4.60 -21.26
N ALA A 270 -9.49 -3.79 -20.37
CA ALA A 270 -8.34 -4.18 -19.54
C ALA A 270 -8.80 -4.62 -18.14
N ALA A 271 -8.48 -5.86 -17.77
CA ALA A 271 -8.71 -6.37 -16.43
C ALA A 271 -7.73 -5.75 -15.42
N TYR A 272 -8.21 -5.46 -14.21
CA TYR A 272 -7.41 -4.83 -13.15
C TYR A 272 -7.76 -5.37 -11.76
N TRP A 273 -6.83 -5.20 -10.83
CA TRP A 273 -7.01 -5.30 -9.38
C TRP A 273 -7.19 -3.91 -8.78
N ILE A 274 -8.13 -3.77 -7.85
CA ILE A 274 -8.27 -2.56 -7.02
C ILE A 274 -7.37 -2.76 -5.81
N VAL A 275 -6.34 -1.92 -5.69
CA VAL A 275 -5.35 -2.02 -4.63
C VAL A 275 -5.37 -0.76 -3.77
N ARG A 276 -5.56 -0.96 -2.47
CA ARG A 276 -5.43 0.04 -1.41
C ARG A 276 -3.95 0.22 -1.05
N ASN A 277 -3.49 1.47 -1.07
CA ASN A 277 -2.15 1.83 -0.61
C ASN A 277 -2.22 2.54 0.75
N SER A 278 -1.05 2.85 1.32
CA SER A 278 -0.85 3.45 2.65
C SER A 278 -0.07 4.76 2.61
N TRP A 279 -0.23 5.56 1.55
CA TRP A 279 0.47 6.85 1.35
C TRP A 279 -0.47 8.06 1.39
N GLY A 280 -1.57 7.92 2.13
CA GLY A 280 -2.61 8.93 2.24
C GLY A 280 -3.47 9.06 0.98
N THR A 281 -4.60 9.75 1.12
CA THR A 281 -5.58 9.95 0.04
C THR A 281 -5.09 10.85 -1.10
N SER A 282 -3.97 11.54 -0.87
CA SER A 282 -3.37 12.44 -1.86
C SER A 282 -2.56 11.73 -2.94
N TRP A 283 -2.14 10.49 -2.69
CA TRP A 283 -1.46 9.65 -3.65
C TRP A 283 -2.48 8.84 -4.47
N GLY A 284 -2.21 8.61 -5.76
CA GLY A 284 -3.09 7.81 -6.62
C GLY A 284 -4.52 8.36 -6.72
N ASP A 285 -5.45 7.44 -6.94
CA ASP A 285 -6.87 7.75 -6.98
C ASP A 285 -7.45 7.61 -5.57
N LYS A 286 -7.37 8.71 -4.80
CA LYS A 286 -7.81 8.76 -3.40
C LYS A 286 -7.15 7.69 -2.53
N GLY A 287 -5.86 7.40 -2.75
CA GLY A 287 -5.09 6.37 -2.04
C GLY A 287 -5.15 4.97 -2.65
N TYR A 288 -5.86 4.81 -3.77
CA TYR A 288 -5.95 3.54 -4.50
C TYR A 288 -5.19 3.58 -5.83
N ILE A 289 -4.93 2.39 -6.35
CA ILE A 289 -4.39 2.15 -7.69
C ILE A 289 -5.14 0.99 -8.34
N LEU A 290 -5.41 1.12 -9.64
CA LEU A 290 -5.87 0.01 -10.46
C LEU A 290 -4.64 -0.67 -11.07
N MET A 291 -4.25 -1.83 -10.57
CA MET A 291 -3.11 -2.60 -11.10
C MET A 291 -3.57 -3.49 -12.24
N GLY A 292 -2.91 -3.45 -13.41
CA GLY A 292 -3.23 -4.38 -14.50
C GLY A 292 -3.18 -5.84 -14.05
N ALA A 293 -4.21 -6.62 -14.39
CA ALA A 293 -4.23 -8.05 -14.02
C ALA A 293 -3.37 -8.88 -14.98
N GLU A 294 -3.27 -8.47 -16.23
CA GLU A 294 -2.50 -9.17 -17.26
C GLU A 294 -1.02 -9.33 -16.86
N GLY A 295 -0.49 -10.53 -17.06
CA GLY A 295 0.92 -10.83 -16.86
C GLY A 295 1.42 -10.70 -15.42
N ASN A 296 0.53 -10.66 -14.41
CA ASN A 296 0.89 -10.44 -13.01
C ASN A 296 1.70 -9.13 -12.85
N THR A 297 1.12 -8.01 -13.29
CA THR A 297 1.77 -6.70 -13.29
C THR A 297 2.37 -6.39 -11.92
N CYS A 298 3.69 -6.17 -11.91
CA CYS A 298 4.51 -5.90 -10.72
C CYS A 298 4.39 -6.92 -9.58
N GLY A 299 3.99 -8.15 -9.90
CA GLY A 299 3.91 -9.21 -8.91
C GLY A 299 2.71 -9.15 -7.97
N VAL A 300 1.66 -8.38 -8.29
CA VAL A 300 0.46 -8.21 -7.44
C VAL A 300 -0.20 -9.52 -6.98
N ILE A 301 -0.03 -10.61 -7.74
CA ILE A 301 -0.53 -11.95 -7.36
C ILE A 301 0.60 -12.94 -7.04
N THR A 302 1.82 -12.47 -6.81
CA THR A 302 2.98 -13.32 -6.48
C THR A 302 3.02 -13.72 -5.03
N ASP A 303 2.57 -12.88 -4.11
CA ASP A 303 2.61 -13.14 -2.66
C ASP A 303 1.32 -12.69 -1.96
N PRO A 304 0.15 -13.25 -2.31
CA PRO A 304 -1.10 -12.90 -1.65
C PRO A 304 -1.30 -13.76 -0.40
N LEU A 305 -1.72 -13.15 0.70
CA LEU A 305 -2.01 -13.85 1.96
C LEU A 305 -3.15 -13.16 2.72
N TYR A 306 -3.78 -13.90 3.64
CA TYR A 306 -4.89 -13.35 4.42
C TYR A 306 -5.05 -14.05 5.78
N PRO A 307 -5.54 -13.34 6.82
CA PRO A 307 -5.78 -13.93 8.13
C PRO A 307 -7.03 -14.83 8.13
N THR A 308 -7.01 -15.86 8.98
CA THR A 308 -8.09 -16.84 9.17
C THR A 308 -8.53 -16.92 10.63
N GLY A 309 -9.77 -17.36 10.84
CA GLY A 309 -10.38 -17.40 12.19
C GLY A 309 -10.39 -16.03 12.87
N VAL A 310 -10.59 -14.98 12.08
CA VAL A 310 -10.69 -13.59 12.52
C VAL A 310 -11.84 -13.45 13.53
N LYS A 311 -11.59 -12.82 14.67
CA LYS A 311 -12.61 -12.57 15.71
C LYS A 311 -12.33 -11.31 16.52
N PHE A 312 -13.39 -10.69 17.03
CA PHE A 312 -13.33 -9.68 18.08
C PHE A 312 -13.05 -10.34 19.45
N LEU A 313 -12.50 -9.57 20.38
CA LEU A 313 -12.16 -9.97 21.75
C LEU A 313 -12.92 -9.16 22.81
#